data_AF-A0A815KB57-F1
#
_entry.id   AF-A0A815KB57-F1
#
_cell.length_a   1.000
_cell.length_b   1.000
_cell.length_c   1.000
_cell.angle_alpha   90.00
_cell.angle_beta   90.00
_cell.angle_gamma   90.00
#
_symmetry.space_group_name_H-M   'P 1'
#
loop_
_entity.id
_entity.type
_entity.pdbx_description
1 polymer ?
#
loop_
_entity_poly.entity_id
_entity_poly.type
_entity_poly.pdbx_seq_one_letter_code
_entity_poly.pdbx_strand_id
1 'polypeptide(L)'
;MLRCCLNGIDNVTFAVTHLDYIDEDDRIKQMKEFNPYQQNIDIIMGDMNALTREDYSDDYYRDIIVDKREKSCWESPRFDLTRLITDDWNYQDAFKKLNPTLNSEQIITCRYGTRIDYIYTHPRLNDHWHLTKCSIIDTKGATDHNAVFAEFTQVSK
;
A
#
# COMPACT_ATOMS: atom_id res chain seq x y z
N MET A 1 16.76 -26.42 5.78
CA MET A 1 16.25 -25.04 5.81
C MET A 1 17.38 -24.15 6.31
N LEU A 2 18.12 -23.48 5.42
CA LEU A 2 19.19 -22.56 5.81
C LEU A 2 18.55 -21.30 6.39
N ARG A 3 18.73 -21.07 7.69
CA ARG A 3 18.45 -19.77 8.32
C ARG A 3 19.73 -18.94 8.24
N CYS A 4 19.78 -17.99 7.33
CA CYS A 4 20.75 -16.92 7.39
C CYS A 4 20.24 -15.91 8.41
N CYS A 5 20.84 -15.86 9.60
CA CYS A 5 20.63 -14.75 10.54
C CYS A 5 21.73 -13.72 10.26
N LEU A 6 21.34 -12.53 9.82
CA LEU A 6 22.24 -11.39 9.79
C LEU A 6 22.47 -10.96 11.25
N ASN A 7 23.66 -11.22 11.77
CA ASN A 7 23.99 -10.89 13.16
C ASN A 7 23.80 -9.39 13.40
N GLY A 8 23.04 -9.04 14.45
CA GLY A 8 22.76 -7.66 14.84
C GLY A 8 21.49 -7.06 14.22
N ILE A 9 20.84 -7.73 13.28
CA ILE A 9 19.60 -7.27 12.65
C ILE A 9 18.39 -7.92 13.35
N ASP A 10 17.53 -7.09 13.96
CA ASP A 10 16.27 -7.58 14.53
C ASP A 10 15.36 -8.07 13.39
N ASN A 11 14.72 -9.23 13.58
CA ASN A 11 13.89 -9.86 12.55
C ASN A 11 12.74 -8.93 12.12
N VAL A 12 12.58 -8.72 10.81
CA VAL A 12 11.42 -8.06 10.21
C VAL A 12 10.77 -9.02 9.23
N THR A 13 9.46 -9.13 9.31
CA THR A 13 8.66 -9.95 8.40
C THR A 13 7.92 -9.07 7.41
N PHE A 14 7.86 -9.53 6.17
CA PHE A 14 7.10 -8.84 5.15
C PHE A 14 6.35 -9.83 4.27
N ALA A 15 5.26 -9.38 3.69
CA ALA A 15 4.51 -10.11 2.69
C ALA A 15 4.17 -9.21 1.51
N VAL A 16 4.12 -9.83 0.33
CA VAL A 16 3.72 -9.16 -0.90
C VAL A 16 2.42 -9.79 -1.40
N THR A 17 1.42 -8.98 -1.72
CA THR A 17 0.14 -9.43 -2.25
C THR A 17 -0.14 -8.80 -3.61
N HIS A 18 -0.89 -9.53 -4.43
CA HIS A 18 -1.56 -9.01 -5.62
C HIS A 18 -3.01 -9.46 -5.49
N LEU A 19 -3.90 -8.54 -5.16
CA LEU A 19 -5.30 -8.84 -4.86
C LEU A 19 -6.18 -8.77 -6.10
N ASP A 20 -7.38 -9.33 -6.00
CA ASP A 20 -8.36 -9.32 -7.08
C ASP A 20 -8.58 -7.92 -7.67
N TYR A 21 -8.68 -7.81 -9.00
CA TYR A 21 -8.81 -6.53 -9.69
C TYR A 21 -10.26 -6.17 -10.07
N ILE A 22 -11.21 -7.07 -9.78
CA ILE A 22 -12.60 -7.00 -10.24
C ILE A 22 -13.52 -6.54 -9.11
N ASP A 23 -13.40 -7.12 -7.91
CA ASP A 23 -14.36 -6.94 -6.81
C ASP A 23 -13.66 -6.70 -5.46
N GLU A 24 -13.99 -5.59 -4.78
CA GLU A 24 -13.46 -5.30 -3.45
C GLU A 24 -13.84 -6.32 -2.37
N ASP A 25 -15.00 -6.96 -2.46
CA ASP A 25 -15.40 -7.96 -1.46
C ASP A 25 -14.48 -9.20 -1.53
N ASP A 26 -14.05 -9.58 -2.72
CA ASP A 26 -13.07 -10.65 -2.93
C ASP A 26 -11.69 -10.22 -2.41
N ARG A 27 -11.25 -8.97 -2.65
CA ARG A 27 -10.00 -8.45 -2.07
C ARG A 27 -10.02 -8.47 -0.55
N ILE A 28 -11.13 -8.07 0.08
CA ILE A 28 -11.32 -8.11 1.52
C ILE A 28 -11.29 -9.55 2.03
N LYS A 29 -11.94 -10.48 1.35
CA LYS A 29 -11.92 -11.90 1.68
C LYS A 29 -10.50 -12.47 1.61
N GLN A 30 -9.77 -12.19 0.52
CA GLN A 30 -8.37 -12.59 0.34
C GLN A 30 -7.48 -12.07 1.47
N MET A 31 -7.63 -10.80 1.86
CA MET A 31 -6.85 -10.23 2.96
C MET A 31 -7.23 -10.79 4.33
N LYS A 32 -8.51 -11.11 4.57
CA LYS A 32 -8.97 -11.78 5.80
C LYS A 32 -8.50 -13.24 5.88
N GLU A 33 -8.45 -13.96 4.76
CA GLU A 33 -7.89 -15.30 4.68
C GLU A 33 -6.37 -15.28 4.87
N PHE A 34 -5.69 -14.29 4.29
CA PHE A 34 -4.26 -14.07 4.52
C PHE A 34 -3.98 -13.71 5.99
N ASN A 35 -4.78 -12.86 6.62
CA ASN A 35 -4.68 -12.54 8.05
C ASN A 35 -3.26 -12.14 8.53
N PRO A 36 -2.71 -11.03 8.00
CA PRO A 36 -1.32 -10.63 8.25
C PRO A 36 -1.02 -10.39 9.73
N TYR A 37 -2.00 -9.89 10.49
CA TYR A 37 -1.86 -9.65 11.91
C TYR A 37 -1.59 -10.95 12.68
N GLN A 38 -2.38 -11.99 12.47
CA GLN A 38 -2.19 -13.29 13.13
C GLN A 38 -0.91 -13.99 12.68
N GLN A 39 -0.47 -13.76 11.44
CA GLN A 39 0.79 -14.28 10.92
C GLN A 39 2.03 -13.49 11.37
N ASN A 40 1.86 -12.48 12.23
CA ASN A 40 2.92 -11.59 12.68
C ASN A 40 3.70 -10.94 11.54
N ILE A 41 3.02 -10.45 10.49
CA ILE A 41 3.63 -9.73 9.38
C ILE A 41 3.83 -8.25 9.72
N ASP A 42 5.06 -7.74 9.68
CA ASP A 42 5.37 -6.34 10.03
C ASP A 42 5.10 -5.38 8.88
N ILE A 43 5.34 -5.81 7.64
CA ILE A 43 5.15 -5.00 6.44
C ILE A 43 4.29 -5.78 5.44
N ILE A 44 3.19 -5.17 4.98
CA ILE A 44 2.38 -5.70 3.88
C ILE A 44 2.57 -4.77 2.70
N MET A 45 2.85 -5.31 1.51
CA MET A 45 3.03 -4.48 0.33
C MET A 45 2.51 -5.14 -0.94
N GLY A 46 2.43 -4.37 -2.02
CA GLY A 46 2.10 -4.86 -3.35
C GLY A 46 0.88 -4.18 -3.93
N ASP A 47 0.34 -4.78 -4.99
CA ASP A 47 -0.83 -4.28 -5.69
C ASP A 47 -2.09 -4.71 -4.94
N MET A 48 -2.68 -3.75 -4.23
CA MET A 48 -3.89 -3.97 -3.46
C MET A 48 -5.15 -3.94 -4.33
N ASN A 49 -5.04 -3.48 -5.58
CA ASN A 49 -6.15 -3.13 -6.47
C ASN A 49 -7.25 -2.30 -5.78
N ALA A 50 -6.89 -1.57 -4.72
CA ALA A 50 -7.78 -0.83 -3.86
C ALA A 50 -7.39 0.64 -3.81
N LEU A 51 -8.34 1.48 -3.43
CA LEU A 51 -8.14 2.92 -3.37
C LEU A 51 -8.24 3.40 -1.93
N THR A 52 -7.52 4.47 -1.61
CA THR A 52 -7.73 5.26 -0.40
C THR A 52 -8.42 6.56 -0.80
N ARG A 53 -9.46 7.01 -0.09
CA ARG A 53 -10.21 8.20 -0.52
C ARG A 53 -9.36 9.45 -0.41
N GLU A 54 -8.59 9.57 0.65
CA GLU A 54 -7.77 10.72 1.04
C GLU A 54 -6.54 10.89 0.14
N ASP A 55 -6.29 9.93 -0.76
CA ASP A 55 -5.31 10.04 -1.83
C ASP A 55 -5.74 11.04 -2.91
N TYR A 56 -7.03 11.42 -3.01
CA TYR A 56 -7.53 12.23 -4.11
C TYR A 56 -8.23 13.50 -3.62
N SER A 57 -8.01 14.62 -4.30
CA SER A 57 -8.89 15.78 -4.16
C SER A 57 -10.30 15.43 -4.65
N ASP A 58 -11.31 16.18 -4.20
CA ASP A 58 -12.70 15.95 -4.60
C ASP A 58 -12.89 16.05 -6.12
N ASP A 59 -12.21 17.01 -6.74
CA ASP A 59 -12.24 17.20 -8.20
C ASP A 59 -11.54 16.05 -8.93
N TYR A 60 -10.36 15.63 -8.49
CA TYR A 60 -9.66 14.51 -9.11
C TYR A 60 -10.44 13.20 -8.97
N TYR A 61 -11.03 12.96 -7.79
CA TYR A 61 -11.86 11.79 -7.53
C TYR A 61 -13.06 11.74 -8.49
N ARG A 62 -13.80 12.84 -8.60
CA ARG A 62 -14.96 12.92 -9.48
C ARG A 62 -14.56 12.82 -10.96
N ASP A 63 -13.66 13.68 -11.40
CA ASP A 63 -13.41 13.91 -12.83
C ASP A 63 -12.49 12.86 -13.46
N ILE A 64 -11.68 12.16 -12.65
CA ILE A 64 -10.73 11.16 -13.13
C ILE A 64 -11.11 9.76 -12.64
N ILE A 65 -11.34 9.58 -11.34
CA ILE A 65 -11.49 8.23 -10.77
C ILE A 65 -12.87 7.64 -11.08
N VAL A 66 -13.94 8.35 -10.75
CA VAL A 66 -15.33 7.93 -11.03
C VAL A 66 -15.53 7.85 -12.53
N ASP A 67 -15.21 8.93 -13.23
CA ASP A 67 -15.34 9.07 -14.69
C ASP A 67 -14.67 7.94 -15.48
N LYS A 68 -13.45 7.52 -15.10
CA LYS A 68 -12.76 6.41 -15.79
C LYS A 68 -13.38 5.06 -15.48
N ARG A 69 -13.78 4.80 -14.23
CA ARG A 69 -14.38 3.52 -13.83
C ARG A 69 -15.75 3.33 -14.50
N GLU A 70 -16.57 4.37 -14.55
CA GLU A 70 -17.84 4.36 -15.28
C GLU A 70 -17.65 4.07 -16.77
N LYS A 71 -16.72 4.77 -17.44
CA LYS A 71 -16.45 4.57 -18.87
C LYS A 71 -15.85 3.20 -19.19
N SER A 72 -15.21 2.57 -18.22
CA SER A 72 -14.56 1.26 -18.39
C SER A 72 -15.43 0.09 -17.93
N CYS A 73 -16.62 0.36 -17.39
CA CYS A 73 -17.50 -0.63 -16.73
C CYS A 73 -16.83 -1.35 -15.55
N TRP A 74 -15.92 -0.67 -14.85
CA TRP A 74 -15.33 -1.17 -13.60
C TRP A 74 -16.28 -0.89 -12.44
N GLU A 75 -16.13 -1.63 -11.34
CA GLU A 75 -16.89 -1.36 -10.12
C GLU A 75 -16.70 0.10 -9.66
N SER A 76 -17.76 0.66 -9.05
CA SER A 76 -17.69 1.98 -8.43
C SER A 76 -16.55 2.01 -7.39
N PRO A 77 -15.78 3.11 -7.32
CA PRO A 77 -14.65 3.18 -6.41
C PRO A 77 -15.11 3.03 -4.95
N ARG A 78 -14.54 2.03 -4.27
CA ARG A 78 -14.70 1.75 -2.84
C ARG A 78 -13.34 1.93 -2.12
N PHE A 79 -13.39 1.98 -0.80
CA PHE A 79 -12.25 2.27 0.08
C PHE A 79 -12.24 1.38 1.33
N ASP A 80 -13.03 0.32 1.31
CA ASP A 80 -13.30 -0.52 2.47
C ASP A 80 -12.05 -1.34 2.82
N LEU A 81 -11.31 -1.82 1.82
CA LEU A 81 -10.10 -2.59 2.06
C LEU A 81 -9.01 -1.75 2.72
N THR A 82 -8.76 -0.55 2.19
CA THR A 82 -7.69 0.31 2.72
C THR A 82 -8.01 0.76 4.15
N ARG A 83 -9.29 1.08 4.43
CA ARG A 83 -9.78 1.34 5.80
C ARG A 83 -9.68 0.13 6.73
N LEU A 84 -9.99 -1.08 6.27
CA LEU A 84 -9.79 -2.30 7.06
C LEU A 84 -8.32 -2.44 7.48
N ILE A 85 -7.39 -2.20 6.56
CA ILE A 85 -5.95 -2.29 6.84
C ILE A 85 -5.49 -1.19 7.81
N THR A 86 -5.94 0.05 7.61
CA THR A 86 -5.46 1.20 8.40
C THR A 86 -6.18 1.39 9.72
N ASP A 87 -7.51 1.32 9.71
CA ASP A 87 -8.36 1.73 10.84
C ASP A 87 -8.59 0.55 11.78
N ASP A 88 -8.91 -0.63 11.21
CA ASP A 88 -9.23 -1.82 12.02
C ASP A 88 -7.97 -2.62 12.39
N TRP A 89 -7.03 -2.79 11.45
CA TRP A 89 -5.79 -3.54 11.70
C TRP A 89 -4.60 -2.66 12.10
N ASN A 90 -4.79 -1.33 12.12
CA ASN A 90 -3.83 -0.36 12.62
C ASN A 90 -2.49 -0.34 11.86
N TYR A 91 -2.45 -0.82 10.61
CA TYR A 91 -1.28 -0.62 9.77
C TYR A 91 -1.22 0.83 9.29
N GLN A 92 -0.01 1.35 9.09
CA GLN A 92 0.22 2.70 8.62
C GLN A 92 0.69 2.68 7.16
N ASP A 93 0.08 3.48 6.29
CA ASP A 93 0.60 3.72 4.94
C ASP A 93 1.95 4.45 5.02
N ALA A 94 3.03 3.76 4.63
CA ALA A 94 4.38 4.28 4.69
C ALA A 94 4.55 5.57 3.86
N PHE A 95 3.90 5.65 2.69
CA PHE A 95 4.04 6.81 1.82
C PHE A 95 3.34 8.02 2.44
N LYS A 96 2.08 7.89 2.89
CA LYS A 96 1.34 8.99 3.50
C LYS A 96 1.93 9.42 4.84
N LYS A 97 2.56 8.51 5.59
CA LYS A 97 3.28 8.83 6.83
C LYS A 97 4.40 9.86 6.61
N LEU A 98 5.16 9.74 5.52
CA LEU A 98 6.24 10.68 5.21
C LEU A 98 5.82 11.81 4.26
N ASN A 99 4.72 11.65 3.52
CA ASN A 99 4.24 12.59 2.52
C ASN A 99 2.75 12.93 2.74
N PRO A 100 2.35 13.48 3.90
CA PRO A 100 0.94 13.64 4.27
C PRO A 100 0.18 14.58 3.33
N THR A 101 0.86 15.54 2.70
CA THR A 101 0.26 16.56 1.84
C THR A 101 0.18 16.15 0.36
N LEU A 102 0.93 15.15 -0.09
CA LEU A 102 0.90 14.70 -1.49
C LEU A 102 -0.38 13.92 -1.75
N ASN A 103 -1.00 14.19 -2.90
CA ASN A 103 -2.24 13.58 -3.35
C ASN A 103 -2.38 13.64 -4.88
N SER A 104 -3.44 13.04 -5.39
CA SER A 104 -3.90 13.09 -6.78
C SER A 104 -2.79 12.68 -7.76
N GLU A 105 -2.46 13.52 -8.74
CA GLU A 105 -1.47 13.24 -9.77
C GLU A 105 -0.07 12.94 -9.24
N GLN A 106 0.26 13.41 -8.04
CA GLN A 106 1.59 13.29 -7.46
C GLN A 106 1.86 11.89 -6.88
N ILE A 107 0.83 11.05 -6.77
CA ILE A 107 0.91 9.78 -6.05
C ILE A 107 0.46 8.57 -6.87
N ILE A 108 0.33 8.74 -8.18
CA ILE A 108 -0.13 7.71 -9.11
C ILE A 108 0.87 6.55 -9.15
N THR A 109 0.39 5.31 -8.98
CA THR A 109 1.21 4.11 -9.15
C THR A 109 0.81 3.25 -10.33
N CYS A 110 -0.33 3.50 -10.98
CA CYS A 110 -0.69 2.77 -12.20
C CYS A 110 -1.20 3.69 -13.32
N ARG A 111 -1.18 3.17 -14.55
CA ARG A 111 -1.57 3.90 -15.78
C ARG A 111 -2.96 4.53 -15.75
N TYR A 112 -3.84 4.09 -14.86
CA TYR A 112 -5.20 4.62 -14.75
C TYR A 112 -5.27 5.92 -13.95
N GLY A 113 -4.15 6.45 -13.46
CA GLY A 113 -4.16 7.66 -12.63
C GLY A 113 -4.57 7.39 -11.19
N THR A 114 -4.52 6.13 -10.77
CA THR A 114 -4.78 5.72 -9.39
C THR A 114 -3.50 5.28 -8.72
N ARG A 115 -3.51 5.35 -7.39
CA ARG A 115 -2.58 4.67 -6.50
C ARG A 115 -3.23 3.38 -6.04
N ILE A 116 -2.60 2.25 -6.36
CA ILE A 116 -3.06 0.89 -5.99
C ILE A 116 -1.93 0.04 -5.40
N ASP A 117 -0.69 0.46 -5.62
CA ASP A 117 0.49 -0.14 -5.01
C ASP A 117 0.74 0.56 -3.67
N TYR A 118 0.77 -0.22 -2.59
CA TYR A 118 0.94 0.30 -1.23
C TYR A 118 2.07 -0.43 -0.48
N ILE A 119 2.65 0.26 0.49
CA ILE A 119 3.50 -0.33 1.54
C ILE A 119 2.87 0.07 2.87
N TYR A 120 2.36 -0.90 3.61
CA TYR A 120 1.75 -0.75 4.91
C TYR A 120 2.68 -1.30 5.99
N THR A 121 2.88 -0.57 7.08
CA THR A 121 3.76 -0.94 8.20
C THR A 121 2.97 -1.07 9.49
N HIS A 122 3.13 -2.17 10.21
CA HIS A 122 2.54 -2.32 11.54
C HIS A 122 3.33 -1.46 12.55
N PRO A 123 2.67 -0.79 13.52
CA PRO A 123 3.33 0.11 14.46
C PRO A 123 4.45 -0.52 15.30
N ARG A 124 4.36 -1.83 15.58
CA ARG A 124 5.43 -2.58 16.28
C ARG A 124 6.78 -2.57 15.57
N LEU A 125 6.79 -2.29 14.26
CA LEU A 125 8.03 -2.13 13.50
C LEU A 125 8.84 -0.94 14.04
N ASN A 126 8.18 0.12 14.55
CA ASN A 126 8.83 1.35 15.00
C ASN A 126 9.75 1.16 16.22
N ASP A 127 9.59 0.07 16.97
CA ASP A 127 10.43 -0.24 18.13
C ASP A 127 11.86 -0.65 17.72
N HIS A 128 12.01 -1.16 16.49
CA HIS A 128 13.25 -1.74 15.98
C HIS A 128 13.72 -1.08 14.67
N TRP A 129 12.82 -0.47 13.92
CA TRP A 129 13.09 0.10 12.60
C TRP A 129 12.33 1.40 12.38
N HIS A 130 13.02 2.39 11.83
CA HIS A 130 12.42 3.67 11.45
C HIS A 130 12.34 3.77 9.93
N LEU A 131 11.15 4.11 9.43
CA LEU A 131 10.94 4.49 8.04
C LEU A 131 11.61 5.86 7.80
N THR A 132 12.67 5.87 6.98
CA THR A 132 13.48 7.08 6.72
C THR A 132 13.13 7.74 5.39
N LYS A 133 12.65 6.97 4.42
CA LYS A 133 12.25 7.47 3.11
C LYS A 133 11.09 6.66 2.55
N CYS A 134 10.16 7.33 1.89
CA CYS A 134 9.17 6.67 1.05
C CYS A 134 8.82 7.57 -0.14
N SER A 135 8.86 7.02 -1.34
CA SER A 135 8.68 7.76 -2.59
C SER A 135 8.11 6.86 -3.67
N ILE A 136 7.45 7.47 -4.65
CA ILE A 136 7.07 6.81 -5.89
C ILE A 136 8.19 7.06 -6.91
N ILE A 137 8.64 5.98 -7.55
CA ILE A 137 9.67 6.00 -8.58
C ILE A 137 8.96 5.87 -9.92
N ASP A 138 9.06 6.90 -10.76
CA ASP A 138 8.56 6.87 -12.13
C ASP A 138 9.30 5.77 -12.91
N THR A 139 8.54 4.77 -13.39
CA THR A 139 9.06 3.67 -14.19
C THR A 139 8.48 3.64 -15.60
N LYS A 140 8.05 4.81 -16.09
CA LYS A 140 7.56 4.99 -17.46
C LYS A 140 8.57 4.47 -18.48
N GLY A 141 8.08 3.64 -19.38
CA GLY A 141 8.87 2.98 -20.42
C GLY A 141 9.38 1.58 -20.04
N ALA A 142 9.30 1.20 -18.77
CA ALA A 142 9.59 -0.15 -18.31
C ALA A 142 8.31 -0.94 -18.01
N THR A 143 7.36 -0.32 -17.29
CA THR A 143 6.08 -0.93 -16.90
C THR A 143 4.97 0.12 -16.96
N ASP A 144 3.71 -0.32 -16.88
CA ASP A 144 2.54 0.56 -16.75
C ASP A 144 2.19 0.93 -15.30
N HIS A 145 3.00 0.47 -14.34
CA HIS A 145 3.01 0.91 -12.96
C HIS A 145 4.26 1.76 -12.65
N ASN A 146 4.17 2.60 -11.62
CA ASN A 146 5.29 3.25 -10.93
C ASN A 146 5.61 2.46 -9.66
N ALA A 147 6.90 2.28 -9.35
CA ALA A 147 7.30 1.54 -8.16
C ALA A 147 7.11 2.37 -6.88
N VAL A 148 6.65 1.74 -5.80
CA VAL A 148 6.65 2.33 -4.46
C VAL A 148 7.91 1.87 -3.72
N PHE A 149 8.71 2.82 -3.27
CA PHE A 149 9.95 2.57 -2.56
C PHE A 149 9.84 3.01 -1.11
N ALA A 150 10.36 2.20 -0.19
CA ALA A 150 10.53 2.55 1.22
C ALA A 150 11.93 2.15 1.71
N GLU A 151 12.53 3.01 2.53
CA GLU A 151 13.79 2.77 3.20
C GLU A 151 13.57 2.74 4.71
N PHE A 152 14.20 1.76 5.36
CA PHE A 152 14.15 1.60 6.81
C PHE A 152 15.56 1.55 7.37
N THR A 153 15.76 2.21 8.51
CA THR A 153 17.01 2.14 9.29
C THR A 153 16.72 1.47 10.63
N GLN A 154 17.56 0.51 11.00
CA GLN A 154 17.44 -0.15 12.29
C GLN A 154 17.76 0.82 13.42
N VAL A 155 16.97 0.78 14.49
CA VAL A 155 17.23 1.56 15.71
C VAL A 155 18.42 0.93 16.42
N SER A 156 19.50 1.67 16.57
CA SER A 156 20.65 1.25 17.37
C SER A 156 20.21 1.03 18.82
N LYS A 157 20.55 -0.14 19.39
CA LYS A 157 20.38 -0.43 20.82
C LYS A 157 21.29 0.43 21.68
#